data_AF-A0A943GHC5-F1
#
_entry.id   AF-A0A943GHC5-F1
#
_cell.length_a   1.000
_cell.length_b   1.000
_cell.length_c   1.000
_cell.angle_alpha   90.00
_cell.angle_beta   90.00
_cell.angle_gamma   90.00
#
_symmetry.space_group_name_H-M   'P 1'
#
loop_
_entity.id
_entity.type
_entity.pdbx_description
1 polymer ?
#
loop_
_entity_poly.entity_id
_entity_poly.type
_entity_poly.pdbx_seq_one_letter_code
_entity_poly.pdbx_strand_id
1 'polypeptide(L)'
;MYAIYKNISPSIVYYINISFSIRIWTFFATLNVKYRDIRCIVPVILQFGMYLSPVAYSSNTIPEKYQLLYSFNPLVGVIEGFRWCILQNKELNLFAVGISIIFAIVGLLLGIKFFGKFENTFADLI
;
A
#
# COMPACT_ATOMS: atom_id res chain seq x y z
N MET A 1 20.66 17.76 4.41
CA MET A 1 19.60 16.77 4.09
C MET A 1 18.20 17.13 4.64
N TYR A 2 18.08 17.93 5.71
CA TYR A 2 16.79 18.42 6.26
C TYR A 2 15.99 19.39 5.37
N ALA A 3 16.64 20.09 4.43
CA ALA A 3 16.00 21.14 3.64
C ALA A 3 15.01 20.62 2.58
N ILE A 4 15.16 19.36 2.13
CA ILE A 4 14.30 18.77 1.09
C ILE A 4 12.94 18.34 1.69
N TYR A 5 12.91 17.81 2.92
CA TYR A 5 11.67 17.40 3.59
C TYR A 5 10.75 18.56 3.96
N LYS A 6 11.31 19.75 4.20
CA LYS A 6 10.53 20.95 4.57
C LYS A 6 9.69 21.50 3.40
N ASN A 7 10.02 21.13 2.16
CA ASN A 7 9.34 21.62 0.95
C ASN A 7 8.23 20.68 0.46
N ILE A 8 8.13 19.45 0.98
CA ILE A 8 7.03 18.56 0.65
C ILE A 8 5.88 18.89 1.61
N SER A 9 4.82 19.49 1.08
CA SER A 9 3.62 19.77 1.89
C SER A 9 3.00 18.45 2.37
N PRO A 10 2.74 18.27 3.69
CA PRO A 10 2.13 17.06 4.25
C PRO A 10 0.85 16.65 3.55
N SER A 11 0.11 17.62 3.00
CA SER A 11 -1.11 17.41 2.23
C SER A 11 -0.90 16.53 1.01
N ILE A 12 0.22 16.69 0.28
CA ILE A 12 0.49 15.95 -0.96
C ILE A 12 0.68 14.45 -0.67
N VAL A 13 1.45 14.13 0.36
CA VAL A 13 1.72 12.74 0.75
C VAL A 13 0.44 12.06 1.24
N TYR A 14 -0.45 12.80 1.91
CA TYR A 14 -1.76 12.29 2.32
C TYR A 14 -2.64 11.90 1.12
N TYR A 15 -2.73 12.75 0.10
CA TYR A 15 -3.50 12.45 -1.11
C TYR A 15 -2.96 11.24 -1.89
N ILE A 16 -1.64 11.07 -1.90
CA ILE A 16 -0.98 9.90 -2.53
C ILE A 16 -1.37 8.61 -1.80
N ASN A 17 -1.39 8.62 -0.45
CA ASN A 17 -1.76 7.46 0.35
C ASN A 17 -3.24 7.08 0.19
N ILE A 18 -4.15 8.05 0.15
CA ILE A 18 -5.57 7.78 -0.13
C ILE A 18 -5.73 7.18 -1.53
N SER A 19 -5.05 7.75 -2.51
CA SER A 19 -5.10 7.25 -3.89
C SER A 19 -4.58 5.81 -3.99
N PHE A 20 -3.53 5.46 -3.25
CA PHE A 20 -3.03 4.09 -3.15
C PHE A 20 -4.09 3.13 -2.59
N SER A 21 -4.71 3.51 -1.47
CA SER A 21 -5.73 2.69 -0.79
C SER A 21 -6.95 2.42 -1.66
N ILE A 22 -7.42 3.41 -2.42
CA ILE A 22 -8.55 3.22 -3.35
C ILE A 22 -8.19 2.23 -4.46
N ARG A 23 -6.98 2.33 -5.01
CA ARG A 23 -6.51 1.44 -6.10
C ARG A 23 -6.37 -0.01 -5.63
N ILE A 24 -5.80 -0.22 -4.44
CA ILE A 24 -5.68 -1.58 -3.87
C ILE A 24 -7.07 -2.14 -3.56
N TRP A 25 -7.98 -1.32 -3.04
CA TRP A 25 -9.35 -1.72 -2.72
C TRP A 25 -10.12 -2.20 -3.95
N THR A 26 -10.06 -1.43 -5.05
CA THR A 26 -10.74 -1.82 -6.30
C THR A 26 -10.21 -3.14 -6.86
N PHE A 27 -8.89 -3.39 -6.79
CA PHE A 27 -8.30 -4.67 -7.21
C PHE A 27 -8.85 -5.86 -6.40
N PHE A 28 -8.86 -5.75 -5.07
CA PHE A 28 -9.39 -6.81 -4.21
C PHE A 28 -10.90 -6.97 -4.33
N ALA A 29 -11.65 -5.89 -4.60
CA ALA A 29 -13.08 -5.94 -4.85
C ALA A 29 -13.41 -6.80 -6.09
N THR A 30 -12.69 -6.59 -7.21
CA THR A 30 -12.85 -7.42 -8.42
C THR A 30 -12.54 -8.89 -8.15
N LEU A 31 -11.49 -9.19 -7.37
CA LEU A 31 -11.16 -10.57 -6.99
C LEU A 31 -12.22 -11.23 -6.08
N ASN A 32 -12.83 -10.48 -5.17
CA ASN A 32 -13.83 -11.00 -4.23
C ASN A 32 -15.09 -11.50 -4.96
N VAL A 33 -15.49 -10.83 -6.05
CA VAL A 33 -16.68 -11.21 -6.83
C VAL A 33 -16.46 -12.52 -7.59
N LYS A 34 -15.23 -12.77 -8.06
CA LYS A 34 -14.89 -14.00 -8.81
C LYS A 34 -14.62 -15.21 -7.90
N TYR A 35 -13.99 -15.00 -6.74
CA TYR A 35 -13.61 -16.07 -5.84
C TYR A 35 -14.23 -15.85 -4.46
N ARG A 36 -15.40 -16.47 -4.24
CA ARG A 36 -16.08 -16.48 -2.93
C ARG A 36 -15.16 -16.92 -1.79
N ASP A 37 -14.18 -17.78 -2.08
CA ASP A 37 -13.23 -18.34 -1.10
C ASP A 37 -12.18 -17.32 -0.62
N ILE A 38 -11.91 -16.25 -1.39
CA ILE A 38 -10.98 -15.19 -0.98
C ILE A 38 -11.50 -14.46 0.27
N ARG A 39 -12.82 -14.44 0.48
CA ARG A 39 -13.45 -13.77 1.63
C ARG A 39 -13.05 -14.40 2.97
N CYS A 40 -12.73 -15.70 3.01
CA CYS A 40 -12.26 -16.37 4.23
C CYS A 40 -10.76 -16.17 4.48
N ILE A 41 -9.97 -15.98 3.41
CA ILE A 41 -8.51 -15.91 3.49
C ILE A 41 -8.03 -14.47 3.78
N VAL A 42 -8.73 -13.46 3.27
CA VAL A 42 -8.36 -12.03 3.46
C VAL A 42 -8.17 -11.64 4.94
N PRO A 43 -9.06 -11.99 5.89
CA PRO A 43 -8.87 -11.65 7.30
C PRO A 43 -7.59 -12.25 7.91
N VAL A 44 -7.24 -13.47 7.49
CA VAL A 44 -6.02 -14.15 7.94
C VAL A 44 -4.78 -13.45 7.39
N ILE A 45 -4.78 -13.10 6.10
CA ILE A 45 -3.69 -12.35 5.47
C ILE A 45 -3.52 -10.98 6.14
N LEU A 46 -4.61 -10.27 6.43
CA LEU A 46 -4.53 -8.96 7.10
C LEU A 46 -3.95 -9.07 8.51
N GLN A 47 -4.33 -10.11 9.27
CA GLN A 47 -3.76 -10.36 10.60
C GLN A 47 -2.25 -10.59 10.54
N PHE A 48 -1.78 -11.47 9.65
CA PHE A 48 -0.33 -11.66 9.45
C PHE A 48 0.33 -10.39 8.91
N GLY A 49 -0.34 -9.67 8.01
CA GLY A 49 0.13 -8.43 7.41
C GLY A 49 0.40 -7.33 8.43
N MET A 50 -0.39 -7.23 9.51
CA MET A 50 -0.14 -6.26 10.58
C MET A 50 1.18 -6.51 11.33
N TYR A 51 1.61 -7.78 11.45
CA TYR A 51 2.90 -8.12 12.06
C TYR A 51 4.07 -7.99 11.10
N LEU A 52 3.84 -8.08 9.78
CA LEU A 52 4.87 -7.95 8.75
C LEU A 52 5.10 -6.50 8.30
N SER A 53 4.30 -5.56 8.80
CA SER A 53 4.33 -4.15 8.41
C SER A 53 4.41 -3.25 9.65
N PRO A 54 4.84 -1.98 9.51
CA PRO A 54 5.10 -1.09 10.64
C PRO A 54 3.81 -0.50 11.20
N VAL A 55 2.79 -1.34 11.38
CA VAL A 55 1.51 -1.03 12.02
C VAL A 55 1.66 -1.17 13.53
N ALA A 56 2.10 -2.34 13.99
CA ALA A 56 2.24 -2.63 15.41
C ALA A 56 3.53 -2.05 16.03
N TYR A 57 4.58 -1.87 15.23
CA TYR A 57 5.90 -1.39 15.68
C TYR A 57 6.56 -0.45 14.67
N SER A 58 7.50 0.36 15.14
CA SER A 58 8.22 1.32 14.30
C SER A 58 9.30 0.64 13.46
N SER A 59 9.47 1.08 12.22
CA SER A 59 10.52 0.59 11.31
C SER A 59 11.94 0.73 11.89
N ASN A 60 12.17 1.70 12.79
CA ASN A 60 13.46 1.94 13.47
C ASN A 60 13.84 0.84 14.48
N THR A 61 12.90 -0.01 14.90
CA THR A 61 13.17 -1.10 15.84
C THR A 61 13.83 -2.29 15.14
N ILE A 62 13.83 -2.32 13.79
CA ILE A 62 14.42 -3.39 12.99
C ILE A 62 15.94 -3.15 12.83
N PRO A 63 16.79 -4.18 12.98
CA PRO A 63 18.22 -4.06 12.75
C PRO A 63 18.53 -3.56 11.33
N GLU A 64 19.55 -2.69 11.18
CA GLU A 64 19.89 -2.03 9.90
C GLU A 64 20.05 -3.02 8.72
N LYS A 65 20.63 -4.20 8.97
CA LYS A 65 20.79 -5.27 7.96
C LYS A 65 19.47 -5.70 7.31
N TYR A 66 18.36 -5.65 8.04
CA TYR A 66 17.04 -6.07 7.55
C TYR A 66 16.16 -4.89 7.13
N GLN A 67 16.55 -3.65 7.39
CA GLN A 67 15.75 -2.47 7.04
C GLN A 67 15.55 -2.33 5.52
N LEU A 68 16.55 -2.72 4.73
CA LEU A 68 16.48 -2.64 3.26
C LEU A 68 15.47 -3.67 2.72
N LEU A 69 15.55 -4.92 3.19
CA LEU A 69 14.57 -5.96 2.85
C LEU A 69 13.17 -5.60 3.32
N TYR A 70 13.06 -5.00 4.51
CA TYR A 70 11.78 -4.56 5.05
C TYR A 70 11.17 -3.42 4.22
N SER A 71 11.99 -2.49 3.73
CA SER A 71 11.55 -1.35 2.90
C SER A 71 10.98 -1.78 1.54
N PHE A 72 11.22 -3.02 1.09
CA PHE A 72 10.55 -3.59 -0.09
C PHE A 72 9.08 -3.89 0.12
N ASN A 73 8.61 -3.96 1.36
CA ASN A 73 7.18 -4.09 1.64
C ASN A 73 6.49 -2.76 1.29
N PRO A 74 5.60 -2.72 0.27
CA PRO A 74 4.97 -1.47 -0.17
C PRO A 74 4.08 -0.83 0.92
N LEU A 75 3.63 -1.61 1.91
CA LEU A 75 2.87 -1.08 3.04
C LEU A 75 3.73 -0.21 3.97
N VAL A 76 5.05 -0.44 4.02
CA VAL A 76 5.98 0.36 4.85
C VAL A 76 5.97 1.82 4.41
N GLY A 77 6.11 2.07 3.10
CA GLY A 77 6.08 3.42 2.55
C GLY A 77 4.75 4.13 2.77
N VAL A 78 3.63 3.40 2.68
CA VAL A 78 2.28 3.93 2.92
C VAL A 78 2.10 4.33 4.39
N ILE A 79 2.42 3.42 5.31
CA ILE A 79 2.19 3.62 6.74
C ILE A 79 3.14 4.68 7.32
N GLU A 80 4.44 4.63 7.00
CA GLU A 80 5.37 5.66 7.47
C GLU A 80 5.08 7.01 6.82
N GLY A 81 4.62 7.04 5.56
CA GLY A 81 4.13 8.26 4.90
C GLY A 81 2.92 8.88 5.62
N PHE A 82 1.94 8.06 5.99
CA PHE A 82 0.77 8.50 6.74
C PHE A 82 1.14 9.00 8.15
N ARG A 83 2.02 8.26 8.85
CA ARG A 83 2.57 8.68 10.15
C ARG A 83 3.30 10.01 10.04
N TRP A 84 4.08 10.20 8.97
CA TRP A 84 4.81 11.44 8.73
C TRP A 84 3.86 12.63 8.53
N CYS A 85 2.79 12.46 7.74
CA CYS A 85 1.78 13.51 7.55
C CYS A 85 1.13 13.97 8.86
N ILE A 86 0.85 13.02 9.77
CA ILE A 86 0.13 13.28 11.03
C ILE A 86 1.06 13.75 12.14
N LEU A 87 2.19 13.07 12.35
CA LEU A 87 3.07 13.30 13.49
C LEU A 87 4.15 14.35 13.19
N GLN A 88 4.46 14.62 11.91
CA GLN A 88 5.47 15.59 11.40
C GLN A 88 6.88 15.52 12.01
N ASN A 89 7.15 14.55 12.89
CA ASN A 89 8.35 14.46 13.73
C ASN A 89 9.29 13.31 13.34
N LYS A 90 9.06 12.63 12.22
CA LYS A 90 9.87 11.48 11.79
C LYS A 90 10.56 11.75 10.46
N GLU A 91 11.70 11.09 10.25
CA GLU A 91 12.32 11.06 8.93
C GLU A 91 11.54 10.11 8.02
N LEU A 92 11.15 10.58 6.85
CA LEU A 92 10.38 9.79 5.90
C LEU A 92 11.32 8.98 5.02
N ASN A 93 11.25 7.66 5.03
CA ASN A 93 12.07 6.82 4.16
C ASN A 93 11.60 6.95 2.69
N LEU A 94 12.28 7.80 1.90
CA LEU A 94 11.96 8.05 0.49
C LEU A 94 12.05 6.81 -0.39
N PHE A 95 12.95 5.86 -0.06
CA PHE A 95 13.09 4.62 -0.81
C PHE A 95 11.85 3.73 -0.65
N ALA A 96 11.36 3.56 0.59
CA ALA A 96 10.14 2.81 0.85
C ALA A 96 8.89 3.45 0.20
N VAL A 97 8.83 4.78 0.17
CA VAL A 97 7.76 5.53 -0.54
C VAL A 97 7.86 5.34 -2.06
N GLY A 98 9.06 5.35 -2.63
CA GLY A 98 9.26 5.06 -4.06
C GLY A 98 8.76 3.67 -4.44
N ILE A 99 9.08 2.67 -3.61
CA ILE A 99 8.60 1.29 -3.79
C ILE A 99 7.08 1.21 -3.71
N SER A 100 6.47 1.87 -2.72
CA SER A 100 5.00 1.85 -2.59
C SER A 100 4.31 2.49 -3.81
N ILE A 101 4.82 3.59 -4.34
CA ILE A 101 4.29 4.23 -5.56
C ILE A 101 4.37 3.28 -6.78
N ILE A 102 5.50 2.59 -6.96
CA ILE A 102 5.68 1.63 -8.06
C ILE A 102 4.64 0.51 -7.94
N PHE A 103 4.49 -0.08 -6.76
CA PHE A 103 3.48 -1.11 -6.52
C PHE A 103 2.05 -0.60 -6.73
N ALA A 104 1.78 0.68 -6.42
CA ALA A 104 0.48 1.32 -6.67
C ALA A 104 0.13 1.35 -8.15
N ILE A 105 1.10 1.75 -8.97
CA ILE A 105 0.96 1.88 -10.42
C ILE A 105 0.77 0.49 -11.02
N VAL A 106 1.62 -0.47 -10.65
CA VAL A 106 1.49 -1.87 -11.10
C VAL A 106 0.14 -2.46 -10.70
N GLY A 107 -0.27 -2.29 -9.44
CA GLY A 107 -1.56 -2.75 -8.93
C GLY A 107 -2.74 -2.13 -9.67
N LEU A 108 -2.68 -0.83 -9.98
CA LEU A 108 -3.72 -0.17 -10.78
C LEU A 108 -3.78 -0.73 -12.20
N LEU A 109 -2.64 -0.87 -12.89
CA LEU A 109 -2.60 -1.39 -14.25
C LEU A 109 -3.13 -2.83 -14.32
N LEU A 110 -2.76 -3.65 -13.34
CA LEU A 110 -3.31 -5.00 -13.19
C LEU A 110 -4.82 -4.95 -12.92
N GLY A 111 -5.28 -4.10 -12.01
CA GLY A 111 -6.70 -3.90 -11.72
C GLY A 111 -7.51 -3.55 -12.96
N ILE A 112 -7.06 -2.56 -13.75
CA ILE A 112 -7.73 -2.17 -15.01
C ILE A 112 -7.74 -3.34 -16.01
N LYS A 113 -6.60 -4.03 -16.19
CA LYS A 113 -6.49 -5.14 -17.14
C LYS A 113 -7.36 -6.34 -16.74
N PHE A 114 -7.42 -6.66 -15.44
CA PHE A 114 -8.27 -7.72 -14.92
C PHE A 114 -9.75 -7.32 -15.00
N PHE A 115 -10.10 -6.08 -14.69
CA PHE A 115 -11.46 -5.57 -14.77
C PHE A 115 -12.02 -5.70 -16.20
N GLY A 116 -11.30 -5.22 -17.21
CA GLY A 116 -11.75 -5.33 -18.60
C GLY A 116 -11.82 -6.78 -19.12
N LYS A 117 -11.04 -7.71 -18.55
CA LYS A 117 -11.14 -9.14 -18.89
C LYS A 117 -12.37 -9.81 -18.27
N PHE A 118 -12.87 -9.29 -17.14
CA PHE A 118 -14.02 -9.85 -16.43
C PHE A 118 -15.35 -9.21 -16.83
N GLU A 119 -15.35 -8.03 -17.42
CA GLU A 119 -16.55 -7.37 -17.94
C GLU A 119 -17.37 -8.30 -18.84
N ASN A 120 -16.72 -9.07 -19.72
CA ASN A 120 -17.39 -10.05 -20.58
C ASN A 120 -18.02 -11.23 -19.83
N THR A 121 -17.43 -11.67 -18.70
CA THR A 121 -18.00 -12.75 -17.88
C THR A 121 -19.15 -12.24 -16.99
N PHE A 122 -19.16 -10.96 -16.63
CA PHE A 122 -20.25 -10.34 -15.89
C PHE A 122 -21.51 -10.13 -16.73
N ALA A 123 -21.35 -9.81 -18.02
CA ALA A 123 -22.47 -9.65 -18.94
C ALA A 123 -23.21 -10.97 -19.22
N ASP A 124 -22.52 -12.12 -19.19
CA ASP A 124 -23.11 -13.45 -19.42
C ASP A 124 -23.79 -14.05 -18.16
N LEU A 125 -23.64 -13.42 -16.99
CA LEU A 125 -24.20 -13.90 -15.71
C LEU A 125 -25.48 -13.18 -15.28
N ILE A 126 -26.03 -12.27 -16.11
CA ILE A 126 -27.28 -11.54 -15.86
C ILE A 126 -28.37 -12.00 -16.84
#